data_AF-A0A514XIS4-F1
#
_entry.id   AF-A0A514XIS4-F1
#
_cell.length_a   1.000
_cell.length_b   1.000
_cell.length_c   1.000
_cell.angle_alpha   90.00
_cell.angle_beta   90.00
_cell.angle_gamma   90.00
#
_symmetry.space_group_name_H-M   'P 1'
#
loop_
_entity.id
_entity.type
_entity.pdbx_description
1 polymer ?
#
loop_
_entity_poly.entity_id
_entity_poly.type
_entity_poly.pdbx_seq_one_letter_code
_entity_poly.pdbx_strand_id
1 'polypeptide(L)'
;MYNKDVFKERVMKTQSAMQAASRGKLEPTIENKIISELSGIYLTMADKYEQAVNDGSDFPVLRAVTGKPKEHQMVYALQDLIERMELDFTLKLVNSVKHDLTKEVEIGKIQIAFLDSMRRNLHEASN
;
A
#
# COMPACT_ATOMS: atom_id res chain seq x y z
N MET A 1 -6.22 -13.16 14.00
CA MET A 1 -4.77 -12.98 14.33
C MET A 1 -4.08 -12.60 13.04
N TYR A 2 -3.25 -11.55 13.01
CA TYR A 2 -2.65 -11.08 11.75
C TYR A 2 -1.83 -12.17 11.05
N ASN A 3 -2.10 -12.39 9.75
CA ASN A 3 -1.34 -13.32 8.91
C ASN A 3 -0.75 -12.59 7.69
N LYS A 4 0.59 -12.51 7.64
CA LYS A 4 1.33 -11.82 6.57
C LYS A 4 1.13 -12.47 5.20
N ASP A 5 1.15 -13.79 5.12
CA ASP A 5 1.05 -14.49 3.84
C ASP A 5 -0.33 -14.29 3.21
N VAL A 6 -1.39 -14.30 4.04
CA VAL A 6 -2.75 -13.93 3.62
C VAL A 6 -2.79 -12.50 3.14
N PHE A 7 -2.15 -11.56 3.85
CA PHE A 7 -2.10 -10.17 3.41
C PHE A 7 -1.38 -10.02 2.06
N LYS A 8 -0.19 -10.62 1.89
CA LYS A 8 0.58 -10.58 0.64
C LYS A 8 -0.16 -11.23 -0.53
N GLU A 9 -0.84 -12.36 -0.31
CA GLU A 9 -1.69 -12.99 -1.31
C GLU A 9 -2.80 -12.05 -1.77
N ARG A 10 -3.46 -11.36 -0.83
CA ARG A 10 -4.51 -10.38 -1.15
C ARG A 10 -3.99 -9.15 -1.87
N VAL A 11 -2.80 -8.64 -1.52
CA VAL A 11 -2.13 -7.56 -2.27
C VAL A 11 -1.95 -7.96 -3.74
N MET A 12 -1.43 -9.17 -4.00
CA MET A 12 -1.27 -9.69 -5.35
C MET A 12 -2.60 -9.87 -6.09
N LYS A 13 -3.64 -10.35 -5.41
CA LYS A 13 -5.00 -10.45 -6.00
C LYS A 13 -5.55 -9.07 -6.37
N THR A 14 -5.37 -8.06 -5.52
CA THR A 14 -5.76 -6.68 -5.81
C THR A 14 -5.02 -6.13 -7.01
N GLN A 15 -3.69 -6.32 -7.08
CA GLN A 15 -2.90 -5.93 -8.25
C GLN A 15 -3.48 -6.53 -9.54
N SER A 16 -3.65 -7.85 -9.59
CA SER A 16 -4.17 -8.55 -10.78
C SER A 16 -5.57 -8.07 -11.16
N ALA A 17 -6.46 -7.89 -10.17
CA ALA A 17 -7.83 -7.42 -10.40
C ALA A 17 -7.85 -5.99 -10.96
N MET A 18 -7.01 -5.10 -10.43
CA MET A 18 -6.94 -3.71 -10.90
C MET A 18 -6.32 -3.60 -12.29
N GLN A 19 -5.26 -4.38 -12.59
CA GLN A 19 -4.64 -4.42 -13.92
C GLN A 19 -5.61 -4.97 -14.98
N ALA A 20 -6.39 -6.00 -14.64
CA ALA A 20 -7.42 -6.56 -15.52
C ALA A 20 -8.59 -5.60 -15.75
N ALA A 21 -8.87 -4.69 -14.81
CA ALA A 21 -10.02 -3.82 -14.90
C ALA A 21 -9.88 -2.69 -15.94
N SER A 22 -8.65 -2.26 -16.28
CA SER A 22 -8.32 -1.17 -17.26
C SER A 22 -9.47 -0.17 -17.45
N ARG A 23 -9.67 0.72 -16.47
CA ARG A 23 -10.86 1.59 -16.37
C ARG A 23 -10.59 3.07 -16.63
N GLY A 24 -9.33 3.49 -16.68
CA GLY A 24 -8.98 4.90 -16.72
C GLY A 24 -8.76 5.45 -18.12
N LYS A 25 -8.49 6.76 -18.16
CA LYS A 25 -8.09 7.47 -19.38
C LYS A 25 -6.58 7.45 -19.61
N LEU A 26 -5.82 6.75 -18.77
CA LEU A 26 -4.38 6.61 -18.91
C LEU A 26 -4.07 5.45 -19.86
N GLU A 27 -2.87 5.47 -20.43
CA GLU A 27 -2.39 4.31 -21.18
C GLU A 27 -2.27 3.09 -20.25
N PRO A 28 -2.71 1.89 -20.68
CA PRO A 28 -2.65 0.69 -19.84
C PRO A 28 -1.27 0.39 -19.27
N THR A 29 -0.20 0.73 -20.00
CA THR A 29 1.19 0.60 -19.57
C THR A 29 1.50 1.47 -18.34
N ILE A 30 0.95 2.68 -18.28
CA ILE A 30 1.11 3.62 -17.17
C ILE A 30 0.29 3.15 -15.97
N GLU A 31 -0.98 2.77 -16.18
CA GLU A 31 -1.82 2.23 -15.09
C GLU A 31 -1.19 1.01 -14.45
N ASN A 32 -0.75 0.06 -15.28
CA ASN A 32 -0.13 -1.17 -14.81
C ASN A 32 1.17 -0.91 -14.05
N LYS A 33 1.97 0.08 -14.48
CA LYS A 33 3.17 0.49 -13.78
C LYS A 33 2.86 1.06 -12.40
N ILE A 34 1.89 1.99 -12.30
CA ILE A 34 1.47 2.58 -11.02
C ILE A 34 0.97 1.49 -10.06
N ILE A 35 0.09 0.61 -10.53
CA ILE A 35 -0.46 -0.48 -9.71
C ILE A 35 0.66 -1.43 -9.25
N SER A 36 1.64 -1.72 -10.11
CA SER A 36 2.78 -2.58 -9.75
C SER A 36 3.70 -1.92 -8.73
N GLU A 37 3.95 -0.62 -8.85
CA GLU A 37 4.74 0.14 -7.88
C GLU A 37 4.06 0.18 -6.51
N LEU A 38 2.75 0.48 -6.48
CA LEU A 38 1.97 0.45 -5.24
C LEU A 38 2.01 -0.94 -4.59
N SER A 39 1.75 -2.00 -5.35
CA SER A 39 1.85 -3.38 -4.87
C SER A 39 3.24 -3.72 -4.33
N GLY A 40 4.29 -3.35 -5.06
CA GLY A 40 5.68 -3.59 -4.66
C GLY A 40 6.04 -2.91 -3.33
N ILE A 41 5.53 -1.70 -3.09
CA ILE A 41 5.69 -1.01 -1.80
C ILE A 41 5.10 -1.85 -0.67
N TYR A 42 3.83 -2.28 -0.78
CA TYR A 42 3.17 -3.04 0.27
C TYR A 42 3.81 -4.40 0.52
N LEU A 43 4.20 -5.12 -0.54
CA LEU A 43 4.90 -6.40 -0.40
C LEU A 43 6.24 -6.23 0.32
N THR A 44 7.02 -5.23 -0.06
CA THR A 44 8.33 -4.94 0.55
C THR A 44 8.18 -4.48 2.00
N MET A 45 7.24 -3.58 2.27
CA MET A 45 7.05 -3.03 3.61
C MET A 45 6.46 -4.04 4.58
N ALA A 46 5.60 -4.97 4.13
CA ALA A 46 5.13 -6.07 4.95
C ALA A 46 6.29 -6.92 5.48
N ASP A 47 7.26 -7.27 4.62
CA ASP A 47 8.44 -8.02 5.05
C ASP A 47 9.36 -7.18 5.96
N LYS A 48 9.58 -5.90 5.63
CA LYS A 48 10.41 -5.00 6.46
C LYS A 48 9.84 -4.79 7.85
N TYR A 49 8.54 -4.56 7.98
CA TYR A 49 7.90 -4.38 9.27
C TYR A 49 7.89 -5.67 10.07
N GLU A 50 7.71 -6.82 9.44
CA GLU A 50 7.80 -8.11 10.13
C GLU A 50 9.20 -8.32 10.70
N GLN A 51 10.24 -8.08 9.90
CA GLN A 51 11.61 -8.15 10.38
C GLN A 51 11.84 -7.19 11.56
N ALA A 52 11.36 -5.96 11.45
CA ALA A 52 11.51 -4.96 12.50
C ALA A 52 10.80 -5.36 13.80
N VAL A 53 9.58 -5.89 13.72
CA VAL A 53 8.81 -6.40 14.86
C VAL A 53 9.47 -7.63 15.48
N ASN A 54 10.08 -8.49 14.67
CA ASN A 54 10.73 -9.71 15.16
C ASN A 54 12.05 -9.44 15.87
N ASP A 55 12.86 -8.56 15.31
CA ASP A 55 14.21 -8.26 15.82
C ASP A 55 14.21 -7.13 16.86
N GLY A 56 13.06 -6.49 17.09
CA GLY A 56 12.97 -5.31 17.95
C GLY A 56 13.72 -4.11 17.37
N SER A 57 13.79 -4.01 16.03
CA SER A 57 14.46 -2.90 15.36
C SER A 57 13.74 -1.59 15.67
N ASP A 58 14.51 -0.54 15.88
CA ASP A 58 13.98 0.79 16.17
C ASP A 58 13.41 1.45 14.90
N PHE A 59 12.17 1.10 14.56
CA PHE A 59 11.39 1.75 13.51
C PHE A 59 10.50 2.83 14.13
N PRO A 60 10.53 4.09 13.62
CA PRO A 60 9.75 5.19 14.19
C PRO A 60 8.26 4.88 14.37
N VAL A 61 7.64 4.20 13.41
CA VAL A 61 6.22 3.79 13.47
C VAL A 61 5.95 2.77 14.58
N LEU A 62 6.92 1.92 14.92
CA LEU A 62 6.74 0.87 15.92
C LEU A 62 6.97 1.36 17.36
N ARG A 63 7.64 2.51 17.56
CA ARG A 63 7.93 3.06 18.89
C ARG A 63 6.67 3.27 19.74
N ALA A 64 5.57 3.67 19.11
CA ALA A 64 4.30 3.90 19.79
C ALA A 64 3.63 2.59 20.27
N VAL A 65 4.04 1.44 19.72
CA VAL A 65 3.38 0.14 19.90
C VAL A 65 4.33 -0.98 20.33
N THR A 66 5.59 -0.68 20.68
CA THR A 66 6.65 -1.68 20.97
C THR A 66 6.29 -2.68 22.08
N GLY A 67 5.40 -2.31 23.01
CA GLY A 67 4.90 -3.19 24.08
C GLY A 67 3.62 -3.98 23.75
N LYS A 68 3.11 -3.91 22.52
CA LYS A 68 1.91 -4.61 22.07
C LYS A 68 2.26 -5.98 21.45
N PRO A 69 1.31 -6.92 21.33
CA PRO A 69 1.53 -8.16 20.58
C PRO A 69 2.05 -7.88 19.17
N LYS A 70 2.93 -8.75 18.65
CA LYS A 70 3.58 -8.57 17.34
C LYS A 70 2.57 -8.32 16.22
N GLU A 71 1.43 -9.00 16.28
CA GLU A 71 0.34 -8.87 15.33
C GLU A 71 -0.27 -7.47 15.34
N HIS A 72 -0.43 -6.88 16.53
CA HIS A 72 -0.92 -5.52 16.66
C HIS A 72 0.10 -4.51 16.12
N GLN A 73 1.39 -4.74 16.37
CA GLN A 73 2.46 -3.91 15.82
C GLN A 73 2.48 -3.95 14.28
N MET A 74 2.31 -5.14 13.70
CA MET A 74 2.20 -5.33 12.25
C MET A 74 1.02 -4.59 11.64
N VAL A 75 -0.17 -4.74 12.22
CA VAL A 75 -1.38 -4.07 11.74
C VAL A 75 -1.23 -2.55 11.83
N TYR A 76 -0.70 -2.06 12.95
CA TYR A 76 -0.45 -0.62 13.13
C TYR A 76 0.52 -0.07 12.09
N ALA A 77 1.65 -0.74 11.85
CA ALA A 77 2.65 -0.28 10.89
C ALA A 77 2.13 -0.26 9.45
N LEU A 78 1.33 -1.26 9.07
CA LEU A 78 0.70 -1.31 7.75
C LEU A 78 -0.43 -0.28 7.61
N GLN A 79 -1.15 0.02 8.68
CA GLN A 79 -2.15 1.08 8.69
C GLN A 79 -1.51 2.47 8.56
N ASP A 80 -0.45 2.76 9.31
CA ASP A 80 0.32 4.00 9.18
C ASP A 80 0.91 4.15 7.77
N LEU A 81 1.36 3.05 7.14
CA LEU A 81 1.80 3.08 5.74
C LEU A 81 0.67 3.51 4.78
N ILE A 82 -0.55 2.99 4.97
CA ILE A 82 -1.72 3.39 4.16
C ILE A 82 -1.96 4.90 4.30
N GLU A 83 -2.02 5.39 5.54
CA GLU A 83 -2.29 6.81 5.83
C GLU A 83 -1.20 7.73 5.26
N ARG A 84 0.08 7.35 5.37
CA ARG A 84 1.19 8.10 4.76
C ARG A 84 1.12 8.13 3.24
N MET A 85 0.75 7.01 2.63
CA MET A 85 0.64 6.94 1.18
C MET A 85 -0.50 7.83 0.66
N GLU A 86 -1.59 8.01 1.41
CA GLU A 86 -2.62 9.00 1.04
C GLU A 86 -2.09 10.43 1.03
N LEU A 87 -1.22 10.77 1.99
CA LEU A 87 -0.64 12.10 2.13
C LEU A 87 0.48 12.39 1.10
N ASP A 88 1.27 11.38 0.74
CA ASP A 88 2.41 11.52 -0.19
C ASP A 88 2.02 11.67 -1.67
N PHE A 89 0.72 11.58 -2.00
CA PHE A 89 0.17 11.73 -3.35
C PHE A 89 0.66 13.00 -4.08
N THR A 90 0.86 14.08 -3.34
CA THR A 90 1.09 15.41 -3.91
C THR A 90 2.49 15.61 -4.50
N LEU A 91 3.52 14.84 -4.10
CA LEU A 91 4.91 15.28 -4.30
C LEU A 91 5.79 14.48 -5.28
N LYS A 92 5.53 13.20 -5.57
CA LYS A 92 6.45 12.39 -6.42
C LYS A 92 5.90 11.98 -7.79
N LEU A 93 4.64 11.59 -7.89
CA LEU A 93 4.05 11.17 -9.16
C LEU A 93 3.66 12.37 -10.05
N VAL A 94 3.10 13.43 -9.45
CA VAL A 94 2.75 14.69 -10.13
C VAL A 94 3.96 15.34 -10.80
N ASN A 95 5.13 15.33 -10.14
CA ASN A 95 6.36 15.91 -10.70
C ASN A 95 6.91 15.18 -11.93
N SER A 96 6.47 13.94 -12.19
CA SER A 96 6.91 13.14 -13.35
C SER A 96 6.03 13.32 -14.60
N VAL A 97 4.82 13.86 -14.43
CA VAL A 97 3.86 14.08 -15.52
C VAL A 97 3.72 15.58 -15.74
N LYS A 98 4.35 16.12 -16.79
CA LYS A 98 4.21 17.52 -17.21
C LYS A 98 2.73 17.98 -17.13
N HIS A 99 2.41 18.89 -16.21
CA HIS A 99 1.16 19.65 -16.01
C HIS A 99 -0.07 19.19 -16.84
N ASP A 100 -0.50 17.95 -16.64
CA ASP A 100 -1.76 17.44 -17.20
C ASP A 100 -2.64 17.01 -16.04
N LEU A 101 -3.46 17.97 -15.58
CA LEU A 101 -4.40 17.80 -14.47
C LEU A 101 -5.31 16.59 -14.68
N THR A 102 -5.64 16.25 -15.95
CA THR A 102 -6.46 15.07 -16.24
C THR A 102 -5.73 13.80 -15.85
N LYS A 103 -4.44 13.69 -16.21
CA LYS A 103 -3.62 12.53 -15.84
C LYS A 103 -3.40 12.45 -14.34
N GLU A 104 -3.15 13.56 -13.67
CA GLU A 104 -3.02 13.61 -12.20
C GLU A 104 -4.29 13.08 -11.50
N VAL A 105 -5.48 13.49 -11.97
CA VAL A 105 -6.75 12.99 -11.46
C VAL A 105 -6.91 11.49 -11.67
N GLU A 106 -6.55 10.96 -12.84
CA GLU A 106 -6.64 9.52 -13.10
C GLU A 106 -5.65 8.71 -12.25
N ILE A 107 -4.42 9.20 -12.03
CA ILE A 107 -3.46 8.59 -11.11
C ILE A 107 -4.03 8.56 -9.68
N GLY A 108 -4.64 9.66 -9.23
CA GLY A 108 -5.26 9.74 -7.91
C GLY A 108 -6.39 8.73 -7.72
N LYS A 109 -7.23 8.52 -8.74
CA LYS A 109 -8.28 7.49 -8.70
C LYS A 109 -7.73 6.08 -8.54
N ILE A 110 -6.66 5.74 -9.28
CA ILE A 110 -6.00 4.43 -9.18
C ILE A 110 -5.48 4.24 -7.76
N GLN A 111 -4.80 5.25 -7.21
CA GLN A 111 -4.25 5.17 -5.87
C GLN A 111 -5.32 5.04 -4.79
N ILE A 112 -6.38 5.85 -4.82
CA ILE A 112 -7.49 5.75 -3.85
C ILE A 112 -8.11 4.36 -3.90
N ALA A 113 -8.41 3.85 -5.09
CA ALA A 113 -8.98 2.52 -5.25
C ALA A 113 -8.04 1.41 -4.73
N PHE A 114 -6.73 1.57 -4.93
CA PHE A 114 -5.72 0.65 -4.41
C PHE A 114 -5.67 0.69 -2.88
N LEU A 115 -5.56 1.88 -2.28
CA LEU A 115 -5.46 2.09 -0.84
C LEU A 115 -6.72 1.63 -0.09
N ASP A 116 -7.90 1.87 -0.64
CA ASP A 116 -9.15 1.34 -0.11
C ASP A 116 -9.18 -0.19 -0.10
N SER A 117 -8.59 -0.82 -1.12
CA SER A 117 -8.43 -2.27 -1.16
C SER A 117 -7.40 -2.75 -0.13
N MET A 118 -6.32 -2.01 0.10
CA MET A 118 -5.33 -2.34 1.14
C MET A 118 -5.94 -2.29 2.54
N ARG A 119 -6.78 -1.29 2.83
CA ARG A 119 -7.51 -1.22 4.11
C ARG A 119 -8.39 -2.44 4.35
N ARG A 120 -9.16 -2.86 3.34
CA ARG A 120 -9.98 -4.08 3.42
C ARG A 120 -9.12 -5.32 3.60
N ASN A 121 -8.08 -5.47 2.79
CA ASN A 121 -7.16 -6.61 2.87
C ASN A 121 -6.50 -6.72 4.24
N LEU A 122 -6.11 -5.59 4.83
CA LEU A 122 -5.51 -5.55 6.17
C LEU A 122 -6.52 -5.93 7.25
N HIS A 123 -7.74 -5.40 7.19
CA HIS A 123 -8.81 -5.76 8.12
C HIS A 123 -9.11 -7.26 8.09
N GLU A 124 -9.27 -7.82 6.89
CA GLU A 124 -9.53 -9.25 6.69
C GLU A 124 -8.36 -10.14 7.13
N ALA A 125 -7.11 -9.72 6.89
CA ALA A 125 -5.93 -10.47 7.33
C ALA A 125 -5.74 -10.42 8.86
N SER A 126 -6.43 -9.52 9.55
CA SER A 126 -6.32 -9.32 11.00
C SER A 126 -7.36 -10.12 11.80
N ASN A 127 -8.48 -10.46 11.18
CA ASN A 127 -9.54 -11.31 11.73
C ASN A 127 -9.08 -12.78 11.75
#